data_AF-Q40561-F1
#
_entry.id   AF-Q40561-F1
#
_cell.length_a   1.000
_cell.length_b   1.000
_cell.length_c   1.000
_cell.angle_alpha   90.00
_cell.angle_beta   90.00
_cell.angle_gamma   90.00
#
_symmetry.space_group_name_H-M   'P 1'
#
loop_
_entity.id
_entity.type
_entity.pdbx_description
1 polymer ?
#
loop_
_entity_poly.entity_id
_entity_poly.type
_entity_poly.pdbx_seq_one_letter_code
_entity_poly.pdbx_strand_id
1 'polypeptide(L)'
;MAVHKVSFVAHLLVLGMFLLLVDAKACTKECGNFAYGICPRSQGTPDDPICTTCCAGYKGCNYYSANGTFICEGSSDPKNPNVCPQFCDPDIAYSKCPRSEGETIINPTGCTTCCTGYKGCYYFGQDGEFVCEGESDEPKSCTTECDPRVATISCPFSGLVKINQECINCCNADKGCELYDNDGSLICTGGEPQSAA
;
A
#
# COMPACT_ATOMS: atom_id res chain seq x y z
N MET A 1 37.74 17.84 -35.82
CA MET A 1 36.76 18.48 -34.89
C MET A 1 35.42 17.72 -34.77
N ALA A 2 35.38 16.40 -35.02
CA ALA A 2 34.13 15.63 -34.99
C ALA A 2 33.92 14.82 -33.69
N VAL A 3 35.01 14.39 -33.04
CA VAL A 3 34.96 13.50 -31.86
C VAL A 3 34.41 14.20 -30.60
N HIS A 4 34.61 15.51 -30.47
CA HIS A 4 34.11 16.29 -29.32
C HIS A 4 32.58 16.49 -29.32
N LYS A 5 31.91 16.43 -30.49
CA LYS A 5 30.46 16.66 -30.58
C LYS A 5 29.65 15.46 -30.09
N VAL A 6 30.14 14.24 -30.32
CA VAL A 6 29.44 13.01 -29.91
C VAL A 6 29.48 12.83 -28.39
N SER A 7 30.60 13.20 -27.76
CA SER A 7 30.77 13.12 -26.30
C SER A 7 29.81 14.03 -25.52
N PHE A 8 29.55 15.24 -26.03
CA PHE A 8 28.64 16.20 -25.39
C PHE A 8 27.17 15.76 -25.46
N VAL A 9 26.75 15.19 -26.59
CA VAL A 9 25.38 14.66 -26.75
C VAL A 9 25.13 13.47 -25.82
N ALA A 10 26.13 12.60 -25.65
CA ALA A 10 26.03 11.48 -24.71
C ALA A 10 25.90 11.95 -23.25
N HIS A 11 26.64 12.98 -22.83
CA HIS A 11 26.53 13.53 -21.47
C HIS A 11 25.16 14.16 -21.20
N LEU A 12 24.58 14.88 -22.17
CA LEU A 12 23.24 15.46 -22.05
C LEU A 12 22.15 14.38 -21.97
N LEU A 13 22.28 13.28 -22.69
CA LEU A 13 21.34 12.15 -22.59
C LEU A 13 21.45 11.45 -21.23
N VAL A 14 22.66 11.25 -20.70
CA VAL A 14 22.86 10.69 -19.35
C VAL A 14 22.28 11.62 -18.27
N LEU A 15 22.56 12.93 -18.35
CA LEU A 15 21.98 13.94 -17.45
C LEU A 15 20.45 13.99 -17.56
N GLY A 16 19.91 13.90 -18.78
CA GLY A 16 18.46 13.85 -19.02
C GLY A 16 17.80 12.62 -18.42
N MET A 17 18.42 11.43 -18.53
CA MET A 17 17.93 10.22 -17.87
C MET A 17 18.04 10.29 -16.34
N PHE A 18 19.10 10.91 -15.80
CA PHE A 18 19.21 11.13 -14.35
C PHE A 18 18.11 12.07 -13.83
N LEU A 19 17.73 13.11 -14.58
CA LEU A 19 16.65 14.01 -14.18
C LEU A 19 15.27 13.34 -14.24
N LEU A 20 15.07 12.38 -15.16
CA LEU A 20 13.82 11.61 -15.25
C LEU A 20 13.69 10.52 -14.16
N LEU A 21 14.79 10.13 -13.51
CA LEU A 21 14.77 9.10 -12.46
C LEU A 21 14.48 9.63 -11.05
N VAL A 22 14.50 10.95 -10.84
CA VAL A 22 14.31 11.55 -9.51
C VAL A 22 12.88 12.10 -9.39
N ASP A 23 11.89 11.20 -9.46
CA ASP A 23 10.50 11.51 -9.09
C ASP A 23 10.11 10.85 -7.76
N ALA A 24 11.10 10.59 -6.89
CA ALA A 24 10.83 10.38 -5.48
C ALA A 24 10.47 11.74 -4.89
N LYS A 25 9.16 12.04 -4.81
CA LYS A 25 8.62 13.26 -4.20
C LYS A 25 9.22 13.43 -2.80
N ALA A 26 10.26 14.25 -2.69
CA ALA A 26 10.95 14.47 -1.42
C ALA A 26 10.09 15.37 -0.55
N CYS A 27 9.62 14.85 0.58
CA CYS A 27 8.86 15.63 1.55
C CYS A 27 9.74 16.66 2.24
N THR A 28 9.15 17.80 2.61
CA THR A 28 9.80 18.80 3.47
C THR A 28 10.01 18.21 4.87
N LYS A 29 10.96 18.79 5.62
CA LYS A 29 11.23 18.42 7.03
C LYS A 29 10.27 19.10 8.01
N GLU A 30 9.11 19.53 7.54
CA GLU A 30 8.10 20.17 8.38
C GLU A 30 7.45 19.11 9.28
N CYS A 31 7.11 19.50 10.51
CA CYS A 31 6.36 18.65 11.43
C CYS A 31 4.88 19.04 11.32
N GLY A 32 4.05 18.11 10.84
CA GLY A 32 2.60 18.33 10.77
C GLY A 32 1.94 18.29 12.13
N ASN A 33 0.70 18.79 12.19
CA ASN A 33 -0.09 18.89 13.42
C ASN A 33 -1.53 18.39 13.21
N PHE A 34 -1.66 17.14 12.73
CA PHE A 34 -2.95 16.48 12.59
C PHE A 34 -3.43 15.90 13.93
N ALA A 35 -4.74 15.67 14.03
CA ALA A 35 -5.33 14.99 15.17
C ALA A 35 -5.28 13.47 15.00
N TYR A 36 -5.77 12.99 13.86
CA TYR A 36 -5.83 11.57 13.52
C TYR A 36 -5.82 11.35 12.01
N GLY A 37 -5.58 10.10 11.59
CA GLY A 37 -5.77 9.62 10.23
C GLY A 37 -6.72 8.43 10.18
N ILE A 38 -7.56 8.35 9.15
CA ILE A 38 -8.43 7.21 8.85
C ILE A 38 -7.92 6.50 7.62
N CYS A 39 -7.73 5.19 7.69
CA CYS A 39 -7.20 4.38 6.61
C CYS A 39 -8.19 3.23 6.32
N PRO A 40 -9.04 3.34 5.30
CA PRO A 40 -9.90 2.22 4.90
C PRO A 40 -9.04 1.01 4.52
N ARG A 41 -9.15 -0.07 5.29
CA ARG A 41 -8.42 -1.34 5.09
C ARG A 41 -9.36 -2.54 5.20
N SER A 42 -8.98 -3.61 4.49
CA SER A 42 -9.57 -4.93 4.69
C SER A 42 -9.35 -5.36 6.14
N GLN A 43 -10.41 -5.78 6.82
CA GLN A 43 -10.35 -6.18 8.22
C GLN A 43 -11.26 -7.39 8.46
N GLY A 44 -10.94 -8.14 9.52
CA GLY A 44 -11.71 -9.30 9.98
C GLY A 44 -11.51 -10.53 9.12
N THR A 45 -12.03 -11.63 9.64
CA THR A 45 -12.08 -12.93 8.98
C THR A 45 -13.43 -13.59 9.29
N PRO A 46 -13.80 -14.69 8.60
CA PRO A 46 -14.97 -15.49 8.99
C PRO A 46 -14.98 -15.93 10.46
N ASP A 47 -13.82 -16.24 11.03
CA ASP A 47 -13.67 -16.74 12.40
C ASP A 47 -13.46 -15.63 13.44
N ASP A 48 -13.07 -14.42 13.01
CA ASP A 48 -12.88 -13.23 13.85
C ASP A 48 -13.57 -12.02 13.20
N PRO A 49 -14.89 -11.85 13.43
CA PRO A 49 -15.69 -10.86 12.73
C PRO A 49 -15.45 -9.44 13.25
N ILE A 50 -15.42 -8.45 12.35
CA ILE A 50 -15.38 -7.03 12.71
C ILE A 50 -16.73 -6.51 13.22
N CYS A 51 -16.69 -5.60 14.19
CA CYS A 51 -17.85 -4.79 14.52
C CYS A 51 -17.94 -3.58 13.58
N THR A 52 -18.90 -3.60 12.66
CA THR A 52 -19.19 -2.46 11.78
C THR A 52 -20.64 -2.51 11.28
N THR A 53 -21.03 -1.51 10.49
CA THR A 53 -22.29 -1.46 9.74
C THR A 53 -22.02 -0.97 8.32
N CYS A 54 -22.95 -1.18 7.39
CA CYS A 54 -22.85 -0.55 6.06
C CYS A 54 -22.80 0.99 6.11
N CYS A 55 -23.38 1.59 7.15
CA CYS A 55 -23.33 3.04 7.39
C CYS A 55 -21.91 3.51 7.69
N ALA A 56 -21.24 2.83 8.63
CA ALA A 56 -19.90 3.19 9.10
C ALA A 56 -18.79 2.70 8.16
N GLY A 57 -19.07 1.65 7.39
CA GLY A 57 -18.15 1.10 6.40
C GLY A 57 -17.81 2.10 5.29
N TYR A 58 -16.59 2.02 4.76
CA TYR A 58 -16.08 3.01 3.82
C TYR A 58 -16.49 2.74 2.37
N LYS A 59 -16.75 3.80 1.61
CA LYS A 59 -16.93 3.73 0.15
C LYS A 59 -15.72 3.07 -0.52
N GLY A 60 -15.97 2.23 -1.52
CA GLY A 60 -14.95 1.41 -2.17
C GLY A 60 -14.53 0.15 -1.40
N CYS A 61 -15.05 -0.07 -0.19
CA CYS A 61 -14.87 -1.32 0.55
C CYS A 61 -16.15 -2.15 0.52
N ASN A 62 -16.00 -3.45 0.25
CA ASN A 62 -17.08 -4.42 0.26
C ASN A 62 -17.10 -5.18 1.59
N TYR A 63 -18.29 -5.41 2.13
CA TYR A 63 -18.50 -6.09 3.40
C TYR A 63 -19.24 -7.40 3.17
N TYR A 64 -18.81 -8.44 3.89
CA TYR A 64 -19.24 -9.81 3.68
C TYR A 64 -19.58 -10.49 5.01
N SER A 65 -20.52 -11.41 4.97
CA SER A 65 -20.82 -12.32 6.07
C SER A 65 -19.75 -13.41 6.23
N ALA A 66 -19.81 -14.15 7.34
CA ALA A 66 -18.87 -15.23 7.64
C ALA A 66 -18.84 -16.34 6.56
N ASN A 67 -19.93 -16.57 5.84
CA ASN A 67 -19.97 -17.54 4.74
C ASN A 67 -19.50 -16.97 3.39
N GLY A 68 -19.08 -15.70 3.35
CA GLY A 68 -18.63 -15.00 2.14
C GLY A 68 -19.73 -14.37 1.29
N THR A 69 -20.98 -14.35 1.74
CA THR A 69 -22.06 -13.62 1.05
C THR A 69 -21.82 -12.12 1.16
N PHE A 70 -21.83 -11.42 0.03
CA PHE A 70 -21.75 -9.96 -0.04
C PHE A 70 -22.98 -9.32 0.62
N ILE A 71 -22.74 -8.38 1.52
CA ILE A 71 -23.78 -7.66 2.26
C ILE A 71 -23.99 -6.27 1.67
N CYS A 72 -22.91 -5.49 1.55
CA CYS A 72 -22.97 -4.12 1.07
C CYS A 72 -21.60 -3.57 0.67
N GLU A 73 -21.61 -2.51 -0.14
CA GLU A 73 -20.50 -1.56 -0.19
C GLU A 73 -20.71 -0.53 0.93
N GLY A 74 -19.62 -0.15 1.61
CA GLY A 74 -19.68 0.87 2.65
C GLY A 74 -20.17 2.22 2.11
N SER A 75 -20.88 2.98 2.94
CA SER A 75 -21.49 4.26 2.55
C SER A 75 -20.78 5.50 3.13
N SER A 76 -19.86 5.32 4.07
CA SER A 76 -19.09 6.38 4.72
C SER A 76 -17.98 6.89 3.79
N ASP A 77 -17.98 8.19 3.50
CA ASP A 77 -16.84 8.81 2.81
C ASP A 77 -15.71 9.01 3.84
N PRO A 78 -14.52 8.44 3.65
CA PRO A 78 -13.45 8.60 4.63
C PRO A 78 -12.96 10.06 4.79
N LYS A 79 -13.29 10.97 3.86
CA LYS A 79 -13.03 12.42 3.99
C LYS A 79 -14.11 13.15 4.79
N ASN A 80 -15.30 12.56 4.90
CA ASN A 80 -16.42 13.10 5.67
C ASN A 80 -17.26 11.94 6.23
N PRO A 81 -16.77 11.27 7.31
CA PRO A 81 -17.39 10.04 7.80
C PRO A 81 -18.83 10.26 8.26
N ASN A 82 -19.69 9.29 7.97
CA ASN A 82 -21.08 9.33 8.41
C ASN A 82 -21.18 9.24 9.94
N VAL A 83 -22.17 9.94 10.51
CA VAL A 83 -22.61 9.68 11.89
C VAL A 83 -23.54 8.48 11.87
N CYS A 84 -23.06 7.36 12.38
CA CYS A 84 -23.77 6.09 12.36
C CYS A 84 -24.10 5.59 13.77
N PRO A 85 -25.12 4.74 13.92
CA PRO A 85 -25.33 3.98 15.15
C PRO A 85 -24.09 3.15 15.50
N GLN A 86 -23.80 3.02 16.80
CA GLN A 86 -22.62 2.28 17.31
C GLN A 86 -22.90 0.79 17.57
N PHE A 87 -23.96 0.23 16.96
CA PHE A 87 -24.19 -1.21 17.04
C PHE A 87 -23.40 -1.94 15.94
N CYS A 88 -23.07 -3.21 16.17
CA CYS A 88 -22.49 -4.08 15.15
C CYS A 88 -23.61 -4.72 14.33
N ASP A 89 -23.47 -4.73 13.01
CA ASP A 89 -24.34 -5.49 12.12
C ASP A 89 -23.93 -6.97 12.18
N PRO A 90 -24.77 -7.88 12.72
CA PRO A 90 -24.41 -9.29 12.88
C PRO A 90 -24.22 -10.04 11.56
N ASP A 91 -24.68 -9.47 10.44
CA ASP A 91 -24.52 -10.07 9.12
C ASP A 91 -23.14 -9.78 8.51
N ILE A 92 -22.36 -8.87 9.09
CA ILE A 92 -21.02 -8.50 8.61
C ILE A 92 -19.95 -9.19 9.47
N ALA A 93 -19.05 -9.93 8.81
CA ALA A 93 -17.88 -10.55 9.41
C ALA A 93 -16.56 -9.90 8.96
N TYR A 94 -16.40 -9.60 7.67
CA TYR A 94 -15.14 -9.04 7.17
C TYR A 94 -15.35 -8.04 6.05
N SER A 95 -14.32 -7.24 5.78
CA SER A 95 -14.27 -6.28 4.67
C SER A 95 -13.14 -6.57 3.69
N LYS A 96 -13.36 -6.21 2.43
CA LYS A 96 -12.33 -6.14 1.38
C LYS A 96 -12.28 -4.71 0.85
N CYS A 97 -11.16 -4.05 1.08
CA CYS A 97 -10.87 -2.71 0.58
C CYS A 97 -9.76 -2.76 -0.49
N PRO A 98 -9.54 -1.67 -1.24
CA PRO A 98 -8.43 -1.59 -2.20
C PRO A 98 -7.04 -1.75 -1.58
N ARG A 99 -6.93 -1.53 -0.25
CA ARG A 99 -5.72 -1.72 0.55
C ARG A 99 -6.03 -2.61 1.74
N SER A 100 -5.08 -3.47 2.11
CA SER A 100 -5.17 -4.39 3.25
C SER A 100 -4.15 -4.09 4.34
N GLU A 101 -3.00 -3.52 3.97
CA GLU A 101 -1.88 -3.31 4.88
C GLU A 101 -2.08 -2.14 5.83
N GLY A 102 -1.51 -2.22 7.03
CA GLY A 102 -1.38 -1.09 7.95
C GLY A 102 -2.55 -0.85 8.90
N GLU A 103 -2.40 0.20 9.71
CA GLU A 103 -3.37 0.58 10.73
C GLU A 103 -4.62 1.20 10.09
N THR A 104 -5.80 0.93 10.66
CA THR A 104 -7.05 1.53 10.17
C THR A 104 -7.31 2.91 10.74
N ILE A 105 -6.70 3.23 11.88
CA ILE A 105 -6.72 4.53 12.54
C ILE A 105 -5.30 4.88 12.97
N ILE A 106 -4.82 6.06 12.59
CA ILE A 106 -3.54 6.61 13.03
C ILE A 106 -3.83 7.66 14.08
N ASN A 107 -3.56 7.35 15.35
CA ASN A 107 -3.68 8.30 16.47
C ASN A 107 -2.72 7.91 17.61
N PRO A 108 -1.79 8.79 18.02
CA PRO A 108 -1.53 10.14 17.50
C PRO A 108 -0.81 10.12 16.15
N THR A 109 -0.88 11.21 15.38
CA THR A 109 -0.21 11.31 14.07
C THR A 109 1.27 11.71 14.16
N GLY A 110 1.73 12.19 15.32
CA GLY A 110 3.09 12.71 15.48
C GLY A 110 3.37 13.87 14.52
N CYS A 111 4.54 13.87 13.87
CA CYS A 111 4.94 14.89 12.88
C CYS A 111 4.44 14.61 11.46
N THR A 112 3.47 13.71 11.26
CA THR A 112 2.95 13.38 9.93
C THR A 112 2.40 14.62 9.22
N THR A 113 2.86 14.85 7.99
CA THR A 113 2.34 15.85 7.04
C THR A 113 1.55 15.15 5.93
N CYS A 114 0.88 15.90 5.05
CA CYS A 114 0.23 15.31 3.88
C CYS A 114 1.23 14.51 3.02
N CYS A 115 2.44 15.04 2.87
CA CYS A 115 3.47 14.39 2.07
C CYS A 115 3.92 13.07 2.68
N THR A 116 4.18 13.04 3.99
CA THR A 116 4.67 11.84 4.69
C THR A 116 3.57 10.85 5.08
N GLY A 117 2.31 11.29 5.08
CA GLY A 117 1.15 10.44 5.34
C GLY A 117 0.94 9.42 4.24
N TYR A 118 0.28 8.31 4.54
CA TYR A 118 0.16 7.20 3.60
C TYR A 118 -0.98 7.38 2.61
N LYS A 119 -0.77 6.96 1.35
CA LYS A 119 -1.83 6.93 0.32
C LYS A 119 -2.99 6.06 0.77
N GLY A 120 -4.21 6.53 0.57
CA GLY A 120 -5.41 5.87 1.11
C GLY A 120 -5.58 6.02 2.62
N CYS A 121 -4.85 6.92 3.27
CA CYS A 121 -5.14 7.43 4.61
C CYS A 121 -5.55 8.90 4.52
N TYR A 122 -6.61 9.26 5.25
CA TYR A 122 -7.25 10.57 5.22
C TYR A 122 -7.02 11.24 6.57
N TYR A 123 -6.26 12.34 6.58
CA TYR A 123 -5.79 13.02 7.78
C TYR A 123 -6.65 14.23 8.12
N PHE A 124 -6.92 14.40 9.41
CA PHE A 124 -7.82 15.40 9.94
C PHE A 124 -7.10 16.38 10.87
N GLY A 125 -7.50 17.65 10.81
CA GLY A 125 -7.00 18.71 11.67
C GLY A 125 -7.48 18.56 13.12
N GLN A 126 -6.96 19.43 13.99
CA GLN A 126 -7.37 19.48 15.41
C GLN A 126 -8.82 19.93 15.61
N ASP A 127 -9.41 20.56 14.60
CA ASP A 127 -10.82 20.94 14.50
C ASP A 127 -11.73 19.79 14.02
N GLY A 128 -11.16 18.66 13.61
CA GLY A 128 -11.88 17.54 13.03
C GLY A 128 -12.22 17.70 11.55
N GLU A 129 -11.69 18.73 10.88
CA GLU A 129 -11.87 18.91 9.43
C GLU A 129 -10.86 18.08 8.63
N PHE A 130 -11.28 17.56 7.48
CA PHE A 130 -10.39 16.84 6.57
C PHE A 130 -9.36 17.79 5.96
N VAL A 131 -8.08 17.41 6.04
CA VAL A 131 -6.98 18.22 5.49
C VAL A 131 -6.46 17.63 4.18
N CYS A 132 -6.11 16.35 4.16
CA CYS A 132 -5.53 15.72 2.98
C CYS A 132 -5.56 14.20 3.02
N GLU A 133 -5.47 13.59 1.83
CA GLU A 133 -5.05 12.19 1.69
C GLU A 133 -3.53 12.15 1.66
N GLY A 134 -2.92 11.16 2.33
CA GLY A 134 -1.47 11.00 2.34
C GLY A 134 -0.89 10.73 0.96
N GLU A 135 0.38 11.11 0.76
CA GLU A 135 1.06 11.02 -0.52
C GLU A 135 2.22 10.02 -0.56
N SER A 136 2.66 9.54 0.61
CA SER A 136 3.72 8.54 0.75
C SER A 136 3.16 7.12 0.61
N ASP A 137 4.00 6.22 0.13
CA ASP A 137 3.66 4.79 0.15
C ASP A 137 3.80 4.25 1.57
N GLU A 138 2.87 3.37 1.96
CA GLU A 138 2.88 2.74 3.28
C GLU A 138 3.99 1.68 3.33
N PRO A 139 4.82 1.65 4.39
CA PRO A 139 5.81 0.59 4.56
C PRO A 139 5.10 -0.77 4.60
N LYS A 140 5.54 -1.70 3.76
CA LYS A 140 5.07 -3.09 3.86
C LYS A 140 5.67 -3.74 5.11
N SER A 141 4.84 -4.28 5.99
CA SER A 141 5.29 -5.10 7.10
C SER A 141 5.48 -6.54 6.64
N CYS A 142 6.59 -6.81 5.94
CA CYS A 142 6.91 -8.16 5.50
C CYS A 142 7.58 -8.96 6.62
N THR A 143 7.28 -10.27 6.67
CA THR A 143 8.11 -11.19 7.46
C THR A 143 9.56 -11.14 6.97
N THR A 144 10.50 -11.24 7.91
CA THR A 144 11.93 -11.41 7.61
C THR A 144 12.28 -12.83 7.20
N GLU A 145 11.31 -13.74 7.18
CA GLU A 145 11.49 -15.11 6.71
C GLU A 145 11.59 -15.15 5.19
N CYS A 146 12.66 -15.75 4.68
CA CYS A 146 12.87 -15.94 3.24
C CYS A 146 11.98 -17.10 2.74
N ASP A 147 11.46 -17.01 1.52
CA ASP A 147 10.75 -18.15 0.91
C ASP A 147 11.80 -19.12 0.32
N PRO A 148 11.99 -20.32 0.91
CA PRO A 148 13.04 -21.25 0.50
C PRO A 148 12.83 -21.83 -0.90
N ARG A 149 11.63 -21.66 -1.49
CA ARG A 149 11.33 -22.12 -2.85
C ARG A 149 11.92 -21.20 -3.89
N VAL A 150 12.19 -19.93 -3.56
CA VAL A 150 12.63 -18.93 -4.54
C VAL A 150 14.04 -19.25 -5.02
N ALA A 151 14.17 -19.57 -6.30
CA ALA A 151 15.43 -19.88 -6.97
C ALA A 151 15.92 -18.72 -7.86
N THR A 152 14.98 -18.03 -8.52
CA THR A 152 15.30 -16.94 -9.45
C THR A 152 14.25 -15.84 -9.36
N ILE A 153 14.67 -14.62 -9.70
CA ILE A 153 13.80 -13.45 -9.81
C ILE A 153 13.96 -12.81 -11.18
N SER A 154 12.85 -12.35 -11.74
CA SER A 154 12.82 -11.54 -12.95
C SER A 154 12.19 -10.20 -12.62
N CYS A 155 12.95 -9.11 -12.73
CA CYS A 155 12.39 -7.76 -12.53
C CYS A 155 12.40 -6.97 -13.85
N PRO A 156 11.41 -6.09 -14.09
CA PRO A 156 11.31 -5.32 -15.32
C PRO A 156 12.55 -4.47 -15.64
N PHE A 157 13.26 -4.02 -14.61
CA PHE A 157 14.40 -3.09 -14.74
C PHE A 157 15.76 -3.78 -14.80
N SER A 158 15.91 -4.99 -14.26
CA SER A 158 17.20 -5.71 -14.16
C SER A 158 17.25 -7.02 -14.95
N GLY A 159 16.13 -7.49 -15.48
CA GLY A 159 16.03 -8.80 -16.13
C GLY A 159 16.10 -9.96 -15.14
N LEU A 160 16.31 -11.18 -15.67
CA LEU A 160 16.44 -12.41 -14.90
C LEU A 160 17.78 -12.47 -14.14
N VAL A 161 17.70 -12.55 -12.81
CA VAL A 161 18.85 -12.72 -11.92
C VAL A 161 18.68 -14.02 -11.15
N LYS A 162 19.71 -14.88 -11.16
CA LYS A 162 19.79 -15.99 -10.21
C LYS A 162 20.08 -15.40 -8.85
N ILE A 163 19.18 -15.62 -7.89
CA ILE A 163 19.37 -15.12 -6.54
C ILE A 163 20.42 -16.00 -5.86
N ASN A 164 21.62 -15.47 -5.72
CA ASN A 164 22.63 -16.03 -4.84
C ASN A 164 22.50 -15.36 -3.47
N GLN A 165 21.65 -15.94 -2.60
CA GLN A 165 21.54 -15.67 -1.16
C GLN A 165 20.85 -14.36 -0.70
N GLU A 166 20.18 -13.60 -1.55
CA GLU A 166 19.33 -12.51 -1.04
C GLU A 166 18.04 -13.09 -0.44
N CYS A 167 17.78 -12.76 0.82
CA CYS A 167 16.56 -13.18 1.51
C CYS A 167 15.36 -12.47 0.90
N ILE A 168 14.61 -13.18 0.05
CA ILE A 168 13.44 -12.64 -0.61
C ILE A 168 12.23 -13.53 -0.39
N ASN A 169 11.06 -12.91 -0.35
CA ASN A 169 9.76 -13.52 -0.36
C ASN A 169 8.82 -12.65 -1.20
N CYS A 170 7.61 -13.12 -1.45
CA CYS A 170 6.65 -12.39 -2.28
C CYS A 170 6.30 -11.00 -1.74
N CYS A 171 6.36 -10.81 -0.42
CA CYS A 171 6.01 -9.53 0.21
C CYS A 171 7.09 -8.47 -0.03
N ASN A 172 8.36 -8.83 0.25
CA ASN A 172 9.49 -7.91 0.17
C ASN A 172 10.03 -7.75 -1.26
N ALA A 173 9.58 -8.57 -2.20
CA ALA A 173 9.85 -8.38 -3.61
C ALA A 173 9.27 -7.05 -4.13
N ASP A 174 10.08 -6.36 -4.95
CA ASP A 174 9.69 -5.12 -5.61
C ASP A 174 8.49 -5.34 -6.54
N LYS A 175 7.70 -4.28 -6.71
CA LYS A 175 6.48 -4.35 -7.50
C LYS A 175 6.78 -4.75 -8.95
N GLY A 176 6.14 -5.82 -9.41
CA GLY A 176 6.29 -6.35 -10.77
C GLY A 176 7.47 -7.31 -10.96
N CYS A 177 8.22 -7.62 -9.90
CA CYS A 177 9.22 -8.69 -9.97
C CYS A 177 8.57 -10.06 -9.83
N GLU A 178 8.90 -10.99 -10.72
CA GLU A 178 8.38 -12.36 -10.73
C GLU A 178 9.38 -13.29 -10.04
N LEU A 179 8.94 -14.03 -9.03
CA LEU A 179 9.76 -14.99 -8.29
C LEU A 179 9.44 -16.40 -8.78
N TYR A 180 10.46 -17.19 -9.08
CA TYR A 180 10.31 -18.54 -9.61
C TYR A 180 11.00 -19.59 -8.76
N ASP A 181 10.44 -20.80 -8.76
CA ASP A 181 11.04 -21.99 -8.16
C ASP A 181 12.15 -22.55 -9.07
N ASN A 182 12.90 -23.53 -8.59
CA ASN A 182 13.97 -24.24 -9.27
C ASN A 182 13.50 -24.97 -10.54
N ASP A 183 12.22 -25.34 -10.61
CA ASP A 183 11.61 -25.95 -11.79
C ASP A 183 11.17 -24.92 -12.85
N GLY A 184 11.30 -23.63 -12.54
CA GLY A 184 10.87 -22.51 -13.39
C GLY A 184 9.41 -22.11 -13.24
N SER A 185 8.67 -22.69 -12.29
CA SER A 185 7.29 -22.29 -11.98
C SER A 185 7.25 -20.92 -11.30
N LEU A 186 6.25 -20.10 -11.65
CA LEU A 186 6.02 -18.81 -11.00
C LEU A 186 5.47 -19.04 -9.59
N ILE A 187 6.19 -18.56 -8.58
CA ILE A 187 5.75 -18.56 -7.18
C ILE A 187 4.80 -17.39 -6.94
N CYS A 188 5.19 -16.18 -7.36
CA CYS A 188 4.42 -14.97 -7.16
C CYS A 188 5.00 -13.77 -7.93
N THR A 189 4.20 -12.70 -7.99
CA THR A 189 4.64 -11.37 -8.45
C THR A 189 4.72 -10.44 -7.25
N GLY A 190 5.90 -9.86 -7.02
CA GLY A 190 6.16 -8.89 -5.98
C GLY A 190 5.24 -7.68 -6.10
N GLY A 191 4.80 -7.18 -4.95
CA GLY A 191 3.93 -6.00 -4.86
C GLY A 191 2.45 -6.23 -5.14
N GLU A 192 2.00 -7.47 -5.34
CA GLU A 192 0.59 -7.80 -5.15
C GLU A 192 0.31 -7.95 -3.65
N PRO A 193 -0.80 -7.38 -3.13
CA PRO A 193 -1.25 -7.66 -1.78
C PRO A 193 -1.48 -9.16 -1.68
N GLN A 194 -0.80 -9.82 -0.74
CA GLN A 194 -1.07 -11.22 -0.46
C GLN A 194 -2.52 -11.28 0.01
N SER A 195 -3.42 -11.75 -0.84
CA SER A 195 -4.76 -12.09 -0.41
C SER A 195 -4.59 -13.09 0.73
N ALA A 196 -5.00 -12.73 1.94
CA ALA A 196 -5.23 -13.71 2.98
C ALA A 196 -6.13 -14.79 2.37
N ALA A 197 -5.56 -15.98 2.21
CA ALA A 197 -6.30 -17.20 1.90
C ALA A 197 -7.10 -17.61 3.14
#